data_AF-A0A5C4V827-F1
#
_entry.id   AF-A0A5C4V827-F1
#
_cell.length_a   1.000
_cell.length_b   1.000
_cell.length_c   1.000
_cell.angle_alpha   90.00
_cell.angle_beta   90.00
_cell.angle_gamma   90.00
#
_symmetry.space_group_name_H-M   'P 1'
#
loop_
_entity.id
_entity.type
_entity.pdbx_description
1 polymer ?
#
loop_
_entity_poly.entity_id
_entity_poly.type
_entity_poly.pdbx_seq_one_letter_code
_entity_poly.pdbx_strand_id
1 'polypeptide(L)' 'MNWSPTRTARSVLTFDPEGLTWAQRDGDACVVCHKKWPRPRVRVGRLPDESAVLACGDCAEALVPAPKATVVAFPSR' A
#
# COMPACT_ATOMS: atom_id res chain seq x y z
N MET A 1 25.74 19.85 -11.94
CA MET A 1 24.33 19.43 -11.78
C MET A 1 24.30 18.23 -10.85
N ASN A 2 23.98 18.39 -9.56
CA ASN A 2 23.93 17.29 -8.59
C ASN A 2 22.48 16.86 -8.33
N TRP A 3 21.96 15.98 -9.19
CA TRP A 3 20.74 15.27 -8.84
C TRP A 3 21.10 14.19 -7.80
N SER A 4 20.63 14.35 -6.57
CA SER A 4 20.67 13.31 -5.53
C SER A 4 19.24 12.88 -5.21
N PRO A 5 18.77 11.68 -5.60
CA PRO A 5 17.46 11.20 -5.17
C PRO A 5 17.63 10.54 -3.80
N THR A 6 17.92 11.31 -2.76
CA THR A 6 17.72 10.81 -1.39
C THR A 6 16.23 10.90 -1.07
N ARG A 7 15.46 10.04 -1.72
CA ARG A 7 14.18 9.60 -1.20
C ARG A 7 14.21 8.11 -1.40
N THR A 8 14.38 7.38 -0.32
CA THR A 8 13.89 6.01 -0.19
C THR A 8 12.44 6.07 -0.64
N ALA A 9 12.21 5.89 -1.94
CA ALA A 9 10.89 5.81 -2.49
C ALA A 9 10.38 4.49 -1.95
N ARG A 10 9.79 4.52 -0.75
CA ARG A 10 8.74 3.57 -0.40
C ARG A 10 7.85 3.60 -1.63
N SER A 11 7.86 2.52 -2.39
CA SER A 11 7.07 2.35 -3.59
C SER A 11 5.62 2.39 -3.15
N VAL A 12 5.08 3.59 -2.98
CA VAL A 12 3.68 3.79 -2.64
C VAL A 12 2.92 3.53 -3.92
N LEU A 13 2.30 2.35 -3.99
CA LEU A 13 1.41 1.98 -5.07
C LEU A 13 0.34 3.06 -5.19
N THR A 14 0.26 3.68 -6.37
CA THR A 14 -0.76 4.68 -6.67
C THR A 14 -1.87 3.98 -7.43
N PHE A 15 -3.08 4.01 -6.87
CA PHE A 15 -4.26 3.39 -7.48
C PHE A 15 -5.02 4.42 -8.31
N ASP A 16 -5.58 3.98 -9.42
CA ASP A 16 -6.45 4.80 -10.24
C ASP A 16 -7.86 4.87 -9.61
N PRO A 17 -8.37 6.07 -9.28
CA PRO A 17 -9.70 6.21 -8.73
C PRO A 17 -10.81 5.83 -9.71
N GLU A 18 -10.63 5.93 -11.03
CA GLU A 18 -11.74 5.71 -12.00
C GLU A 18 -12.35 4.31 -11.91
N GLY A 19 -11.55 3.29 -11.56
CA GLY A 19 -12.02 1.92 -11.36
C GLY A 19 -12.64 1.63 -9.99
N LEU A 20 -12.64 2.59 -9.06
CA LEU A 20 -13.05 2.38 -7.67
C LEU A 20 -14.44 2.91 -7.37
N THR A 21 -15.21 2.08 -6.66
CA THR A 21 -16.49 2.49 -6.07
C THR A 21 -16.27 3.48 -4.91
N TRP A 22 -17.28 4.29 -4.61
CA TRP A 22 -17.26 5.22 -3.47
C TRP A 22 -16.87 4.54 -2.14
N ALA A 23 -17.38 3.32 -1.90
CA ALA A 23 -17.05 2.57 -0.69
C ALA A 23 -15.56 2.17 -0.62
N GLN A 24 -14.89 1.95 -1.76
CA GLN A 24 -13.46 1.64 -1.77
C GLN A 24 -12.60 2.89 -1.58
N ARG A 25 -13.02 4.02 -2.18
CA ARG A 25 -12.35 5.31 -2.03
C ARG A 25 -12.39 5.82 -0.58
N ASP A 26 -13.50 5.57 0.13
CA ASP A 26 -13.66 5.91 1.55
C ASP A 26 -12.92 4.94 2.49
N GLY A 27 -12.45 3.80 1.98
CA GLY A 27 -11.82 2.74 2.79
C GLY A 27 -12.82 1.82 3.51
N ASP A 28 -14.10 1.93 3.16
CA ASP A 28 -15.20 1.12 3.69
C ASP A 28 -15.30 -0.28 3.05
N ALA A 29 -14.70 -0.44 1.87
CA ALA A 29 -14.63 -1.70 1.13
C ALA A 29 -13.21 -1.98 0.66
N CYS A 30 -12.85 -3.26 0.58
CA CYS A 30 -11.54 -3.65 0.08
C CYS A 30 -11.38 -3.25 -1.39
N VAL A 31 -10.25 -2.61 -1.71
CA VAL A 31 -9.90 -2.21 -3.09
C VAL A 31 -9.83 -3.39 -4.07
N VAL A 32 -9.60 -4.62 -3.60
CA VAL A 32 -9.46 -5.83 -4.44
C VAL A 32 -10.77 -6.61 -4.53
N CYS A 33 -11.32 -7.02 -3.39
CA CYS A 33 -12.46 -7.97 -3.35
C CYS A 33 -13.80 -7.30 -3.03
N HIS A 34 -13.84 -5.98 -2.84
CA HIS A 34 -15.04 -5.18 -2.58
C HIS A 34 -15.78 -5.55 -1.27
N LYS A 35 -15.21 -6.43 -0.46
CA LYS A 35 -15.77 -6.86 0.83
C LYS A 35 -15.80 -5.69 1.81
N LYS A 36 -16.96 -5.46 2.43
CA LYS A 36 -17.17 -4.42 3.45
C LYS A 36 -16.97 -4.91 4.89
N TRP A 37 -17.08 -6.22 5.11
CA TRP A 37 -16.98 -6.83 6.44
C TRP A 37 -16.09 -8.08 6.43
N PRO A 38 -15.11 -8.22 7.34
CA PRO A 38 -14.64 -7.22 8.31
C PRO A 38 -14.07 -5.98 7.61
N ARG A 39 -14.19 -4.80 8.25
CA ARG A 39 -13.80 -3.54 7.63
C ARG A 39 -12.30 -3.54 7.25
N PRO A 40 -11.93 -3.11 6.03
CA PRO A 40 -10.55 -3.03 5.62
C PRO A 40 -9.79 -1.99 6.47
N ARG A 41 -8.61 -2.35 6.97
CA ARG A 41 -7.77 -1.47 7.82
C ARG A 41 -6.32 -1.42 7.36
N VAL A 42 -5.95 -2.20 6.35
CA VAL A 42 -4.56 -2.28 5.89
C VAL A 42 -4.34 -1.34 4.73
N ARG A 43 -3.45 -0.36 4.91
CA ARG A 43 -3.09 0.59 3.87
C ARG A 43 -2.15 -0.08 2.86
N VAL A 44 -2.62 -0.21 1.62
CA VAL A 44 -1.87 -0.85 0.53
C VAL A 44 -1.28 0.16 -0.47
N GLY A 45 -1.80 1.39 -0.47
CA GLY A 45 -1.34 2.45 -1.35
C GLY A 45 -2.05 3.77 -1.13
N ARG A 46 -2.00 4.63 -2.14
CA ARG A 46 -2.66 5.94 -2.15
C ARG A 46 -3.36 6.20 -3.46
N LEU A 47 -4.31 7.12 -3.44
CA LEU A 47 -4.93 7.72 -4.60
C LEU A 47 -4.15 9.00 -5.03
N PRO A 48 -4.39 9.53 -6.24
CA PRO A 48 -3.75 10.75 -6.73
C PRO A 48 -4.11 12.01 -5.93
N ASP A 49 -5.20 11.98 -5.16
CA ASP A 49 -5.62 13.00 -4.19
C ASP A 49 -4.96 12.83 -2.80
N GLU A 50 -3.97 11.95 -2.69
CA GLU A 50 -3.30 11.54 -1.44
C GLU A 50 -4.16 10.72 -0.46
N SER A 51 -5.40 10.37 -0.82
CA SER A 51 -6.26 9.52 0.00
C SER A 51 -5.68 8.11 0.14
N ALA A 52 -5.82 7.51 1.33
CA ALA A 52 -5.29 6.18 1.60
C ALA A 52 -6.17 5.08 1.02
N VAL A 53 -5.56 4.12 0.32
CA VAL A 53 -6.28 2.94 -0.20
C VAL A 53 -6.17 1.80 0.80
N LEU A 54 -7.32 1.26 1.21
CA LEU A 54 -7.41 0.18 2.20
C LEU A 54 -7.79 -1.16 1.57
N ALA A 55 -7.21 -2.24 2.10
CA ALA A 55 -7.57 -3.62 1.77
C ALA A 55 -7.84 -4.44 3.04
N CYS A 56 -8.56 -5.57 2.86
CA CYS A 56 -8.71 -6.57 3.92
C CYS A 56 -7.38 -7.30 4.14
N GLY A 57 -7.22 -7.97 5.28
CA GLY A 57 -5.96 -8.65 5.64
C GLY A 57 -5.46 -9.60 4.55
N ASP A 58 -6.35 -10.46 4.04
CA ASP A 58 -6.01 -11.44 3.00
C ASP A 58 -5.50 -10.79 1.70
N CYS A 59 -6.21 -9.77 1.19
CA CYS A 59 -5.82 -9.08 -0.03
C CYS A 59 -4.63 -8.15 0.18
N ALA A 60 -4.44 -7.64 1.39
CA ALA A 60 -3.30 -6.79 1.71
C ALA A 60 -1.99 -7.57 1.73
N GLU A 61 -2.00 -8.82 2.20
CA GLU A 61 -0.84 -9.70 2.18
C GLU A 61 -0.38 -10.01 0.75
N ALA A 62 -1.33 -10.17 -0.18
CA ALA A 62 -1.04 -10.37 -1.59
C ALA A 62 -0.48 -9.10 -2.27
N LEU A 63 -0.90 -7.91 -1.85
CA LEU A 63 -0.52 -6.63 -2.46
C LEU A 63 0.75 -6.02 -1.87
N VAL A 64 0.92 -6.13 -0.56
CA VAL A 64 2.06 -5.59 0.17
C VAL A 64 2.91 -6.80 0.55
N PRO A 65 3.88 -7.20 -0.31
CA PRO A 65 4.85 -8.20 0.12
C PRO A 65 5.49 -7.68 1.40
N ALA A 66 5.45 -8.49 2.45
CA ALA A 66 6.12 -8.19 3.71
C ALA A 66 7.52 -7.64 3.37
N PRO A 67 7.96 -6.54 4.00
CA PRO A 67 9.29 -6.02 3.72
C PRO A 67 10.25 -7.17 3.97
N LYS A 68 10.80 -7.73 2.88
CA LYS A 68 11.83 -8.76 2.93
C LYS A 68 12.81 -8.25 3.97
N ALA A 69 12.96 -8.98 5.07
CA ALA A 69 13.87 -8.57 6.12
C ALA A 69 15.22 -8.39 5.43
N THR A 70 15.68 -7.14 5.34
CA THR A 70 17.02 -6.88 4.84
C THR A 70 17.93 -7.54 5.85
N VAL A 71 18.45 -8.72 5.50
CA VAL A 71 19.48 -9.40 6.27
C VAL A 71 20.69 -8.47 6.24
N VAL A 72 20.79 -7.61 7.24
CA VAL A 72 22.02 -6.87 7.52
C VAL A 72 22.96 -7.84 8.18
N ALA A 73 23.83 -8.47 7.39
CA ALA A 73 24.96 -9.21 7.93
C ALA A 73 25.84 -8.21 8.68
N PHE A 74 25.84 -8.25 10.01
CA PHE A 74 26.81 -7.54 10.81
C PHE A 74 28.17 -8.24 10.65
N PRO A 75 29.23 -7.56 10.18
CA PRO A 75 30.56 -8.16 10.18
C PRO A 75 31.07 -8.27 11.62
N SER A 76 31.21 -9.50 12.12
CA SER A 76 31.97 -9.78 13.33
C SER A 76 33.45 -9.45 13.08
N ARG A 77 34.04 -8.63 13.95
CA ARG A 77 35.46 -8.30 13.97
C ARG A 77 36.20 -9.21 14.93
#